data_AF-A0A7K1CDP1-F1
#
_entry.id   AF-A0A7K1CDP1-F1
#
_cell.length_a   1.000
_cell.length_b   1.000
_cell.length_c   1.000
_cell.angle_alpha   90.00
_cell.angle_beta   90.00
_cell.angle_gamma   90.00
#
_symmetry.space_group_name_H-M   'P 1'
#
loop_
_entity.id
_entity.type
_entity.pdbx_description
1 polymer ?
#
loop_
_entity_poly.entity_id
_entity_poly.type
_entity_poly.pdbx_seq_one_letter_code
_entity_poly.pdbx_strand_id
1 'polypeptide(L)'
;MARRLARAAEAPITSALLIVNVLIWLGQISPLGYLFTNQFFFAPVLAIVEPWRMLTAGFVHDWSGPMHILFNTYAIWIFGRQLEPMLGAIRFLFLYLTSIVGGSVAVLWLSNPQIPTVGASGALFGLMAAYFVVIRSLGGNGSQLFILIAINFALGFFVSGISWQGHLGGMLTGFVIAAIFAATRRPNQRIAQLTGLALVWVVIVVLTQFRVNMWL
;
A
#
# COMPACT_ATOMS: atom_id res chain seq x y z
N MET A 1 25.26 -5.92 20.97
CA MET A 1 23.94 -5.32 21.26
C MET A 1 23.72 -4.01 20.49
N ALA A 2 24.63 -3.03 20.56
CA ALA A 2 24.54 -1.75 19.83
C ALA A 2 24.34 -1.87 18.30
N ARG A 3 25.04 -2.78 17.61
CA ARG A 3 24.87 -3.00 16.15
C ARG A 3 23.49 -3.54 15.73
N ARG A 4 22.80 -4.28 16.61
CA ARG A 4 21.42 -4.76 16.37
C ARG A 4 20.39 -3.64 16.59
N LEU A 5 20.65 -2.75 17.56
CA LEU A 5 19.83 -1.56 17.79
C LEU A 5 20.00 -0.51 16.68
N ALA A 6 21.21 -0.34 16.14
CA ALA A 6 21.47 0.54 14.99
C ALA A 6 20.74 0.09 13.71
N ARG A 7 20.70 -1.22 13.42
CA ARG A 7 19.93 -1.76 12.28
C ARG A 7 18.41 -1.60 12.40
N ALA A 8 17.88 -1.54 13.62
CA ALA A 8 16.47 -1.22 13.85
C ALA A 8 16.17 0.29 13.70
N ALA A 9 17.20 1.14 13.76
CA ALA A 9 17.09 2.57 13.47
C ALA A 9 17.13 2.86 11.96
N GLU A 10 17.74 1.98 11.16
CA GLU A 10 17.85 2.12 9.71
C GLU A 10 16.64 1.50 9.01
N ALA A 11 15.58 2.30 8.86
CA ALA A 11 14.47 2.03 7.93
C ALA A 11 14.62 2.92 6.68
N PRO A 12 15.68 2.72 5.85
CA PRO A 12 16.02 3.63 4.75
C PRO A 12 14.94 3.70 3.69
N ILE A 13 14.26 2.58 3.37
CA ILE A 13 13.17 2.60 2.40
C ILE A 13 11.98 3.36 2.96
N THR A 14 11.64 3.15 4.23
CA THR A 14 10.60 3.92 4.90
C THR A 14 10.91 5.42 4.81
N SER A 15 12.12 5.84 5.20
CA SER A 15 12.55 7.24 5.09
C SER A 15 12.48 7.77 3.65
N ALA A 16 12.94 7.00 2.66
CA ALA A 16 12.87 7.37 1.26
C ALA A 16 11.44 7.56 0.77
N LEU A 17 10.52 6.66 1.13
CA LEU A 17 9.09 6.76 0.79
C LEU A 17 8.45 8.00 1.41
N LEU A 18 8.76 8.32 2.66
CA LEU A 18 8.27 9.52 3.32
C LEU A 18 8.78 10.79 2.62
N ILE A 19 10.07 10.85 2.31
CA ILE A 19 10.67 11.97 1.59
C ILE A 19 10.02 12.13 0.21
N VAL A 20 9.87 11.04 -0.56
CA VAL A 20 9.23 11.06 -1.88
C VAL A 20 7.79 11.57 -1.79
N ASN A 21 6.99 11.06 -0.85
CA ASN A 21 5.61 11.52 -0.66
C ASN A 21 5.53 13.01 -0.32
N VAL A 22 6.41 13.48 0.58
CA VAL A 22 6.46 14.90 0.96
C VAL A 22 6.89 15.78 -0.22
N LEU A 23 7.93 15.40 -0.95
CA LEU A 23 8.40 16.18 -2.11
C LEU A 23 7.34 16.25 -3.21
N ILE A 24 6.64 15.14 -3.49
CA ILE A 24 5.54 15.12 -4.46
C ILE A 24 4.43 16.05 -3.99
N TRP A 25 4.00 15.98 -2.73
CA TRP A 25 2.93 16.82 -2.22
C TRP A 25 3.29 18.32 -2.19
N LEU A 26 4.54 18.67 -1.87
CA LEU A 26 5.03 20.04 -2.02
C LEU A 26 4.93 20.52 -3.48
N GLY A 27 5.19 19.63 -4.44
CA GLY A 27 4.91 19.88 -5.85
C GLY A 27 3.42 20.05 -6.16
N GLN A 28 2.54 19.25 -5.54
CA GLN A 28 1.08 19.31 -5.74
C GLN A 28 0.44 20.61 -5.21
N ILE A 29 1.02 21.26 -4.21
CA ILE A 29 0.52 22.55 -3.69
C ILE A 29 1.17 23.77 -4.38
N SER A 30 2.08 23.55 -5.32
CA SER A 30 2.69 24.63 -6.11
C SER A 30 1.70 25.19 -7.15
N PRO A 31 1.96 26.35 -7.77
CA PRO A 31 1.15 26.89 -8.87
C PRO A 31 0.99 25.94 -10.08
N LEU A 32 1.86 24.93 -10.21
CA LEU A 32 1.81 23.90 -11.26
C LEU A 32 1.22 22.57 -10.77
N GLY A 33 0.82 22.49 -9.49
CA GLY A 33 0.49 21.24 -8.81
C GLY A 33 -0.77 20.54 -9.32
N TYR A 34 -1.71 21.27 -9.93
CA TYR A 34 -2.84 20.69 -10.66
C TYR A 34 -2.37 19.77 -11.81
N LEU A 35 -1.34 20.17 -12.55
CA LEU A 35 -0.76 19.35 -13.61
C LEU A 35 -0.15 18.07 -13.02
N PHE A 36 0.49 18.17 -11.85
CA PHE A 36 1.10 17.03 -11.19
C PHE A 36 0.04 16.00 -10.77
N THR A 37 -0.98 16.42 -10.04
CA THR A 37 -1.98 15.45 -9.53
C THR A 37 -2.77 14.80 -10.65
N ASN A 38 -3.11 15.56 -11.69
CA ASN A 38 -3.84 15.05 -12.85
C ASN A 38 -3.09 13.99 -13.66
N GLN A 39 -1.76 13.95 -13.57
CA GLN A 39 -0.95 12.95 -14.26
C GLN A 39 -0.78 11.65 -13.47
N PHE A 40 -1.08 11.65 -12.16
CA PHE A 40 -0.75 10.52 -11.29
C PHE A 40 -1.92 9.94 -10.48
N PHE A 41 -3.07 10.62 -10.35
CA PHE A 41 -4.24 10.02 -9.71
C PHE A 41 -4.71 8.78 -10.48
N PHE A 42 -5.46 7.92 -9.79
CA PHE A 42 -6.09 6.75 -10.40
C PHE A 42 -7.62 6.87 -10.42
N ALA A 43 -8.20 6.93 -11.61
CA ALA A 43 -9.61 6.64 -11.84
C ALA A 43 -9.70 5.34 -12.64
N PRO A 44 -10.61 4.41 -12.32
CA PRO A 44 -10.66 3.11 -13.00
C PRO A 44 -10.74 3.18 -14.52
N VAL A 45 -11.48 4.14 -15.07
CA VAL A 45 -11.61 4.33 -16.53
C VAL A 45 -10.26 4.54 -17.24
N LEU A 46 -9.26 5.09 -16.53
CA LEU A 46 -7.92 5.30 -17.08
C LEU A 46 -7.07 4.04 -17.11
N ALA A 47 -7.47 2.95 -16.43
CA ALA A 47 -6.70 1.70 -16.39
C ALA A 47 -6.48 1.08 -17.78
N ILE A 48 -7.36 1.39 -18.74
CA ILE A 48 -7.30 0.91 -20.12
C ILE A 48 -6.05 1.45 -20.85
N VAL A 49 -5.72 2.73 -20.61
CA VAL A 49 -4.71 3.48 -21.37
C VAL A 49 -3.48 3.84 -20.52
N GLU A 50 -3.68 4.04 -19.22
CA GLU A 50 -2.67 4.54 -18.29
C GLU A 50 -2.58 3.65 -17.02
N PRO A 51 -2.33 2.33 -17.15
CA PRO A 51 -2.35 1.39 -16.02
C PRO A 51 -1.29 1.70 -14.96
N TRP A 52 -0.22 2.42 -15.28
CA TRP A 52 0.78 2.87 -14.30
C TRP A 52 0.17 3.74 -13.19
N ARG A 53 -0.98 4.38 -13.45
CA ARG A 53 -1.71 5.18 -12.46
C ARG A 53 -2.14 4.37 -11.25
N MET A 54 -2.35 3.07 -11.41
CA MET A 54 -2.61 2.13 -10.31
C MET A 54 -1.47 2.06 -9.29
N LEU A 55 -0.24 2.43 -9.68
CA LEU A 55 0.89 2.54 -8.76
C LEU A 55 1.14 4.00 -8.35
N THR A 56 1.14 4.93 -9.32
CA THR A 56 1.51 6.32 -9.04
C THR A 56 0.52 7.05 -8.13
N ALA A 57 -0.75 6.64 -8.14
CA ALA A 57 -1.77 7.22 -7.27
C ALA A 57 -1.46 7.05 -5.79
N GLY A 58 -0.66 6.03 -5.43
CA GLY A 58 -0.16 5.83 -4.07
C GLY A 58 0.84 6.89 -3.59
N PHE A 59 1.32 7.78 -4.45
CA PHE A 59 2.34 8.79 -4.12
C PHE A 59 1.80 10.23 -4.15
N VAL A 60 0.73 10.49 -4.90
CA VAL A 60 0.00 11.76 -4.82
C VAL A 60 -1.02 11.73 -3.68
N HIS A 61 -1.25 12.88 -3.05
CA HIS A 61 -2.20 13.01 -1.93
C HIS A 61 -3.22 14.11 -2.22
N ASP A 62 -4.16 14.31 -1.29
CA ASP A 62 -5.11 15.42 -1.37
C ASP A 62 -4.33 16.74 -1.24
N TRP A 63 -4.46 17.60 -2.25
CA TRP A 63 -3.77 18.89 -2.31
C TRP A 63 -4.56 20.01 -1.63
N SER A 64 -5.83 19.79 -1.27
CA SER A 64 -6.68 20.79 -0.63
C SER A 64 -6.29 21.06 0.83
N GLY A 65 -5.57 20.12 1.46
CA GLY A 65 -5.06 20.29 2.81
C GLY A 65 -4.02 19.24 3.22
N PRO A 66 -3.19 19.53 4.24
CA PRO A 66 -2.07 18.67 4.61
C PRO A 66 -2.49 17.41 5.39
N MET A 67 -3.71 17.37 5.95
CA MET A 67 -4.09 16.31 6.88
C MET A 67 -3.99 14.91 6.26
N HIS A 68 -4.36 14.76 4.98
CA HIS A 68 -4.30 13.47 4.30
C HIS A 68 -2.86 12.92 4.22
N ILE A 69 -1.89 13.74 3.79
CA ILE A 69 -0.49 13.30 3.73
C ILE A 69 0.11 13.14 5.13
N LEU A 70 -0.20 14.01 6.08
CA LEU A 70 0.33 13.92 7.45
C LEU A 70 -0.08 12.60 8.12
N PHE A 71 -1.35 12.20 8.03
CA PHE A 71 -1.78 10.92 8.61
C PHE A 71 -1.16 9.72 7.90
N ASN A 72 -1.08 9.73 6.57
CA ASN A 72 -0.45 8.63 5.82
C ASN A 72 1.04 8.50 6.16
N THR A 73 1.80 9.59 6.09
CA THR A 73 3.23 9.59 6.36
C THR A 73 3.53 9.23 7.81
N TYR A 74 2.76 9.72 8.78
CA TYR A 74 2.89 9.32 10.18
C TYR A 74 2.63 7.83 10.40
N ALA A 75 1.55 7.29 9.82
CA ALA A 75 1.23 5.88 9.97
C ALA A 75 2.25 4.97 9.24
N ILE A 76 2.67 5.34 8.04
CA ILE A 76 3.73 4.63 7.29
C ILE A 76 5.04 4.67 8.06
N TRP A 77 5.39 5.78 8.72
CA TRP A 77 6.56 5.86 9.59
C TRP A 77 6.49 4.86 10.75
N ILE A 78 5.34 4.75 11.43
CA ILE A 78 5.13 3.78 12.53
C ILE A 78 5.32 2.35 12.02
N PHE A 79 4.54 1.94 11.02
CA PHE A 79 4.54 0.55 10.56
C PHE A 79 5.80 0.20 9.78
N GLY A 80 6.33 1.13 8.98
CA GLY A 80 7.55 0.95 8.19
C GLY A 80 8.76 0.71 9.07
N ARG A 81 8.93 1.49 10.15
CA ARG A 81 10.04 1.28 11.09
C ARG A 81 9.97 -0.04 11.86
N GLN A 82 8.80 -0.63 12.00
CA GLN A 82 8.67 -1.97 12.58
C GLN A 82 8.91 -3.06 11.53
N LEU A 83 8.28 -2.95 10.36
CA LEU A 83 8.29 -3.99 9.33
C LEU A 83 9.58 -4.06 8.53
N GLU A 84 10.19 -2.93 8.17
CA GLU A 84 11.37 -2.91 7.31
C GLU A 84 12.56 -3.66 7.94
N PRO A 85 12.89 -3.49 9.24
CA PRO A 85 13.93 -4.29 9.88
C PRO A 85 13.58 -5.78 10.00
N MET A 86 12.28 -6.12 10.09
CA MET A 86 11.81 -7.51 10.19
C MET A 86 11.85 -8.24 8.84
N LEU A 87 11.52 -7.55 7.75
CA LEU A 87 11.41 -8.13 6.41
C LEU A 87 12.70 -7.96 5.58
N GLY A 88 13.45 -6.89 5.83
CA GLY A 88 14.49 -6.36 4.98
C GLY A 88 13.95 -5.42 3.89
N ALA A 89 14.78 -4.48 3.46
CA ALA A 89 14.44 -3.39 2.53
C ALA A 89 13.68 -3.83 1.27
N ILE A 90 14.17 -4.86 0.56
CA ILE A 90 13.57 -5.31 -0.71
C ILE A 90 12.17 -5.88 -0.50
N ARG A 91 11.99 -6.73 0.53
CA ARG A 91 10.68 -7.35 0.82
C ARG A 91 9.68 -6.32 1.32
N PHE A 92 10.13 -5.37 2.12
CA PHE A 92 9.31 -4.24 2.57
C PHE A 92 8.86 -3.37 1.39
N LEU A 93 9.78 -2.99 0.49
CA LEU A 93 9.44 -2.21 -0.69
C LEU A 93 8.45 -2.96 -1.60
N PHE A 94 8.70 -4.25 -1.85
CA PHE A 94 7.79 -5.08 -2.65
C PHE A 94 6.39 -5.15 -2.03
N LEU A 95 6.30 -5.37 -0.71
CA LEU A 95 5.04 -5.37 0.02
C LEU A 95 4.31 -4.03 -0.13
N TYR A 96 5.02 -2.91 0.08
CA TYR A 96 4.45 -1.57 0.00
C TYR A 96 3.89 -1.27 -1.40
N LEU A 97 4.71 -1.44 -2.45
CA LEU A 97 4.31 -1.12 -3.82
C LEU A 97 3.20 -2.03 -4.33
N THR A 98 3.27 -3.33 -4.03
CA THR A 98 2.23 -4.28 -4.45
C THR A 98 0.92 -4.03 -3.71
N SER A 99 0.95 -3.58 -2.46
CA SER A 99 -0.26 -3.20 -1.72
C SER A 99 -0.93 -1.95 -2.28
N ILE A 100 -0.17 -0.99 -2.84
CA ILE A 100 -0.76 0.12 -3.60
C ILE A 100 -1.56 -0.42 -4.78
N VAL A 101 -0.91 -1.25 -5.61
CA VAL A 101 -1.54 -1.81 -6.82
C VAL A 101 -2.75 -2.69 -6.47
N GLY A 102 -2.64 -3.51 -5.42
CA GLY A 102 -3.76 -4.30 -4.90
C GLY A 102 -4.94 -3.45 -4.46
N GLY A 103 -4.68 -2.31 -3.81
CA GLY A 103 -5.70 -1.29 -3.52
C GLY A 103 -6.37 -0.77 -4.79
N SER A 104 -5.59 -0.39 -5.80
CA SER A 104 -6.13 0.08 -7.08
C SER A 104 -6.92 -0.99 -7.84
N VAL A 105 -6.57 -2.28 -7.73
CA VAL A 105 -7.39 -3.38 -8.29
C VAL A 105 -8.76 -3.41 -7.60
N ALA A 106 -8.83 -3.30 -6.27
CA ALA A 106 -10.12 -3.26 -5.59
C ALA A 106 -10.93 -2.01 -5.97
N VAL A 107 -10.30 -0.84 -6.11
CA VAL A 107 -10.94 0.38 -6.64
C VAL A 107 -11.50 0.13 -8.04
N LEU A 108 -10.72 -0.47 -8.93
CA LEU A 108 -11.11 -0.80 -10.31
C LEU A 108 -12.40 -1.65 -10.40
N TRP A 109 -12.60 -2.54 -9.43
CA TRP A 109 -13.75 -3.43 -9.37
C TRP A 109 -14.96 -2.85 -8.61
N LEU A 110 -14.71 -2.09 -7.55
CA LEU A 110 -15.71 -1.80 -6.51
C LEU A 110 -16.07 -0.31 -6.40
N SER A 111 -15.43 0.58 -7.16
CA SER A 111 -15.76 2.02 -7.17
C SER A 111 -16.44 2.45 -8.47
N ASN A 112 -17.01 3.65 -8.45
CA ASN A 112 -17.43 4.32 -9.68
C ASN A 112 -16.19 4.54 -10.58
N PRO A 113 -16.22 4.16 -11.88
CA PRO A 113 -15.06 4.26 -12.77
C PRO A 113 -14.56 5.67 -13.06
N GLN A 114 -15.38 6.69 -12.83
CA GLN A 114 -15.07 8.10 -13.10
C GLN A 114 -14.52 8.83 -11.88
N ILE A 115 -14.64 8.27 -10.68
CA ILE A 115 -14.20 8.93 -9.45
C ILE A 115 -12.70 8.66 -9.25
N PRO A 116 -11.86 9.71 -9.21
CA PRO A 116 -10.43 9.55 -8.98
C PRO A 116 -10.13 9.25 -7.51
N THR A 117 -9.01 8.54 -7.30
CA THR A 117 -8.45 8.20 -6.00
C THR A 117 -6.97 8.56 -5.95
N VAL A 118 -6.51 8.95 -4.76
CA VAL A 118 -5.11 9.32 -4.46
C VAL A 118 -4.75 8.84 -3.06
N GLY A 119 -3.46 8.69 -2.78
CA GLY A 119 -2.91 8.51 -1.45
C GLY A 119 -2.31 7.13 -1.20
N ALA A 120 -1.32 7.10 -0.32
CA ALA A 120 -0.59 5.88 0.07
C ALA A 120 -1.39 4.91 0.97
N SER A 121 -2.66 5.21 1.26
CA SER A 121 -3.41 4.52 2.30
C SER A 121 -3.69 3.04 1.98
N GLY A 122 -3.79 2.65 0.70
CA GLY A 122 -3.81 1.23 0.32
C GLY A 122 -2.54 0.48 0.75
N ALA A 123 -1.38 1.12 0.58
CA ALA A 123 -0.11 0.59 1.07
C ALA A 123 -0.12 0.47 2.60
N LEU A 124 -0.58 1.51 3.29
CA LEU A 124 -0.68 1.54 4.75
C LEU A 124 -1.54 0.38 5.27
N PHE A 125 -2.72 0.13 4.70
CA PHE A 125 -3.54 -1.03 5.07
C PHE A 125 -2.85 -2.37 4.81
N GLY A 126 -2.10 -2.47 3.71
CA GLY A 126 -1.24 -3.62 3.46
C GLY A 126 -0.14 -3.80 4.51
N LEU A 127 0.49 -2.72 4.97
CA LEU A 127 1.47 -2.74 6.06
C LEU A 127 0.82 -3.17 7.38
N MET A 128 -0.34 -2.62 7.74
CA MET A 128 -1.05 -3.02 8.96
C MET A 128 -1.41 -4.51 8.96
N ALA A 129 -1.93 -5.02 7.84
CA ALA A 129 -2.24 -6.43 7.67
C ALA A 129 -0.98 -7.31 7.73
N ALA A 130 0.11 -6.87 7.10
CA ALA A 130 1.38 -7.58 7.17
C ALA A 130 1.94 -7.64 8.59
N TYR A 131 1.86 -6.53 9.34
CA TYR A 131 2.30 -6.49 10.72
C TYR A 131 1.47 -7.42 11.62
N PHE A 132 0.15 -7.49 11.37
CA PHE A 132 -0.72 -8.45 12.03
C PHE A 132 -0.28 -9.90 11.78
N VAL A 133 -0.04 -10.27 10.52
CA VAL A 133 0.45 -11.61 10.15
C VAL A 133 1.78 -11.91 10.84
N VAL A 134 2.72 -10.96 10.82
CA VAL A 134 4.03 -11.13 11.45
C VAL A 134 3.88 -11.37 12.95
N ILE A 135 3.15 -10.52 13.68
CA ILE A 135 2.92 -10.67 15.13
C ILE A 135 2.29 -12.04 15.45
N ARG A 136 1.24 -12.42 14.72
CA ARG A 136 0.54 -13.70 14.94
C ARG A 136 1.42 -14.90 14.65
N SER A 137 2.23 -14.83 13.59
CA SER A 137 3.18 -15.88 13.20
C SER A 137 4.37 -16.04 14.15
N LEU A 138 4.52 -15.13 15.11
CA LEU A 138 5.49 -15.19 16.21
C LEU A 138 4.82 -15.55 17.55
N GLY A 139 3.52 -15.84 17.56
CA GLY A 139 2.76 -16.19 18.77
C GLY A 139 2.27 -14.98 19.59
N GLY A 140 2.47 -13.74 19.11
CA GLY A 140 2.03 -12.54 19.81
C GLY A 140 0.52 -12.28 19.72
N ASN A 141 0.04 -11.38 20.59
CA ASN A 141 -1.35 -10.93 20.60
C ASN A 141 -1.56 -9.79 19.58
N GLY A 142 -2.38 -10.03 18.57
CA GLY A 142 -2.70 -9.06 17.51
C GLY A 142 -3.98 -8.25 17.75
N SER A 143 -4.66 -8.39 18.90
CA SER A 143 -6.01 -7.86 19.11
C SER A 143 -6.10 -6.34 18.99
N GLN A 144 -5.13 -5.60 19.56
CA GLN A 144 -5.11 -4.14 19.47
C GLN A 144 -4.92 -3.66 18.03
N LEU A 145 -4.04 -4.33 17.26
CA LEU A 145 -3.83 -4.03 15.86
C LEU A 145 -5.06 -4.37 15.01
N PHE A 146 -5.73 -5.49 15.30
CA PHE A 146 -6.98 -5.85 14.64
C PHE A 146 -8.06 -4.78 14.88
N ILE A 147 -8.22 -4.31 16.12
CA ILE A 147 -9.16 -3.24 16.46
C ILE A 147 -8.79 -1.95 15.71
N LEU A 148 -7.50 -1.60 15.67
CA LEU A 148 -7.02 -0.43 14.93
C LEU A 148 -7.36 -0.53 13.44
N ILE A 149 -7.10 -1.68 12.80
CA ILE A 149 -7.45 -1.94 11.40
C ILE A 149 -8.96 -1.81 11.20
N ALA A 150 -9.76 -2.43 12.08
CA ALA A 150 -11.22 -2.42 11.97
C ALA A 150 -11.80 -1.00 12.08
N ILE A 151 -11.33 -0.19 13.05
CA ILE A 151 -11.77 1.19 13.21
C ILE A 151 -11.38 2.02 11.98
N ASN A 152 -10.12 1.96 11.54
CA ASN A 152 -9.67 2.73 10.38
C ASN A 152 -10.40 2.31 9.09
N PHE A 153 -10.66 1.01 8.92
CA PHE A 153 -11.42 0.51 7.78
C PHE A 153 -12.87 1.00 7.81
N ALA A 154 -13.51 0.95 8.98
CA ALA A 154 -14.88 1.44 9.17
C ALA A 154 -15.02 2.92 8.82
N LEU A 155 -14.04 3.76 9.15
CA LEU A 155 -14.06 5.19 8.78
C LEU A 155 -14.22 5.41 7.28
N GLY A 156 -13.70 4.52 6.43
CA GLY A 156 -13.85 4.61 4.97
C GLY A 156 -15.29 4.48 4.47
N PHE A 157 -16.22 3.99 5.29
CA PHE A 157 -17.65 3.92 4.95
C PHE A 157 -18.43 5.16 5.39
N PHE A 158 -17.91 5.92 6.36
CA PHE A 158 -18.62 7.03 6.99
C PHE A 158 -18.03 8.41 6.65
N VAL A 159 -16.76 8.46 6.26
CA VAL A 159 -16.06 9.70 5.93
C VAL A 159 -15.92 9.82 4.41
N SER A 160 -16.60 10.82 3.84
CA SER A 160 -16.52 11.11 2.41
C SER A 160 -15.08 11.43 1.98
N GLY A 161 -14.71 11.02 0.76
CA GLY A 161 -13.36 11.18 0.22
C GLY A 161 -12.37 10.08 0.62
N ILE A 162 -12.73 9.16 1.54
CA ILE A 162 -11.91 8.00 1.88
C ILE A 162 -12.33 6.79 1.05
N SER A 163 -11.38 6.20 0.31
CA SER A 163 -11.64 4.98 -0.48
C SER A 163 -11.49 3.72 0.37
N TRP A 164 -12.60 3.22 0.91
CA TRP A 164 -12.62 1.91 1.58
C TRP A 164 -12.23 0.77 0.62
N GLN A 165 -12.51 0.89 -0.67
CA GLN A 165 -12.11 -0.09 -1.69
C GLN A 165 -10.59 -0.22 -1.77
N GLY A 166 -9.88 0.91 -1.83
CA GLY A 166 -8.42 0.94 -1.83
C GLY A 166 -7.84 0.33 -0.55
N HIS A 167 -8.47 0.59 0.59
CA HIS A 167 -8.07 -0.01 1.87
C HIS A 167 -8.26 -1.52 1.88
N LEU A 168 -9.41 -2.02 1.39
CA LEU A 168 -9.69 -3.45 1.29
C LEU A 168 -8.67 -4.17 0.41
N GLY A 169 -8.45 -3.67 -0.80
CA GLY A 169 -7.51 -4.27 -1.74
C GLY A 169 -6.08 -4.29 -1.20
N GLY A 170 -5.62 -3.18 -0.65
CA GLY A 170 -4.30 -3.08 -0.04
C GLY A 170 -4.12 -4.01 1.15
N MET A 171 -5.13 -4.09 2.03
CA MET A 171 -5.14 -4.99 3.19
C MET A 171 -5.04 -6.46 2.78
N LEU A 172 -5.85 -6.90 1.82
CA LEU A 172 -5.85 -8.29 1.33
C LEU A 172 -4.53 -8.65 0.66
N THR A 173 -4.01 -7.77 -0.21
CA THR A 173 -2.72 -7.98 -0.86
C THR A 173 -1.57 -8.04 0.14
N GLY A 174 -1.53 -7.10 1.10
CA GLY A 174 -0.50 -7.10 2.14
C GLY A 174 -0.56 -8.33 3.05
N PHE A 175 -1.78 -8.77 3.42
CA PHE A 175 -2.00 -10.01 4.17
C PHE A 175 -1.43 -11.22 3.45
N VAL A 176 -1.77 -11.40 2.16
CA VAL A 176 -1.32 -12.55 1.36
C VAL A 176 0.20 -12.56 1.19
N ILE A 177 0.80 -11.42 0.86
CA ILE A 177 2.26 -11.30 0.72
C ILE A 177 2.96 -11.62 2.04
N ALA A 178 2.47 -11.08 3.16
CA ALA A 178 3.04 -11.36 4.46
C ALA A 178 2.87 -12.82 4.88
N ALA A 179 1.75 -13.46 4.54
CA ALA A 179 1.53 -14.89 4.78
C ALA A 179 2.52 -15.75 3.98
N ILE A 180 2.78 -15.40 2.71
CA ILE A 180 3.83 -16.06 1.90
C ILE A 180 5.19 -15.93 2.59
N PHE A 181 5.57 -14.72 3.01
CA PHE A 181 6.84 -14.50 3.74
C PHE A 181 6.91 -15.28 5.05
N ALA A 182 5.82 -15.33 5.81
CA ALA A 182 5.74 -16.06 7.06
C ALA A 182 5.86 -17.59 6.86
N ALA A 183 5.33 -18.13 5.76
CA ALA A 183 5.38 -19.55 5.43
C ALA A 183 6.71 -20.00 4.79
N THR A 184 7.48 -19.07 4.22
CA THR A 184 8.70 -19.36 3.42
C THR A 184 9.96 -18.73 3.99
N ARG A 185 10.20 -18.92 5.30
CA ARG A 185 11.31 -18.28 6.03
C ARG A 185 12.69 -18.89 5.73
N ARG A 186 12.74 -20.15 5.30
CA ARG A 186 14.00 -20.90 5.13
C ARG A 186 14.62 -20.64 3.74
N PRO A 187 15.96 -20.60 3.59
CA PRO A 187 16.61 -20.37 2.29
C PRO A 187 16.20 -21.36 1.19
N ASN A 188 15.98 -22.63 1.53
CA ASN A 188 15.53 -23.65 0.59
C ASN A 188 14.07 -23.47 0.11
N GLN A 189 13.29 -22.61 0.75
CA GLN A 189 11.92 -22.27 0.35
C GLN A 189 11.86 -21.07 -0.60
N ARG A 190 13.02 -20.56 -1.07
CA ARG A 190 13.09 -19.36 -1.92
C ARG A 190 12.30 -19.50 -3.22
N ILE A 191 12.33 -20.67 -3.86
CA ILE A 191 11.55 -20.90 -5.09
C ILE A 191 10.05 -20.79 -4.78
N ALA A 192 9.56 -21.47 -3.74
CA ALA A 192 8.16 -21.38 -3.32
C ALA A 192 7.74 -19.95 -2.97
N GLN A 193 8.62 -19.18 -2.32
CA GLN A 193 8.39 -17.75 -2.05
C GLN A 193 8.20 -16.98 -3.35
N LEU A 194 9.15 -17.08 -4.28
CA LEU A 194 9.09 -16.36 -5.55
C LEU A 194 7.88 -16.77 -6.40
N THR A 195 7.55 -18.06 -6.43
CA THR A 195 6.34 -18.57 -7.10
C THR A 195 5.09 -17.98 -6.47
N GLY A 196 4.98 -17.96 -5.14
CA GLY A 196 3.83 -17.35 -4.45
C GLY A 196 3.68 -15.86 -4.77
N LEU A 197 4.79 -15.11 -4.73
CA LEU A 197 4.78 -13.68 -5.09
C LEU A 197 4.42 -13.45 -6.57
N ALA A 198 4.91 -14.30 -7.48
CA ALA A 198 4.56 -14.24 -8.89
C ALA A 198 3.07 -14.52 -9.11
N LEU A 199 2.50 -15.50 -8.41
CA LEU A 199 1.07 -15.79 -8.47
C LEU A 199 0.20 -14.62 -8.00
N VAL A 200 0.63 -13.87 -6.97
CA VAL A 200 -0.06 -12.62 -6.56
C VAL A 200 -0.12 -11.63 -7.72
N TRP A 201 0.98 -11.43 -8.44
CA TRP A 201 1.01 -10.53 -9.60
C TRP A 201 0.22 -11.06 -10.80
N VAL A 202 0.24 -12.38 -11.05
CA VAL A 202 -0.63 -13.00 -12.06
C VAL A 202 -2.10 -12.71 -11.75
N VAL A 203 -2.53 -12.89 -10.50
CA VAL A 203 -3.91 -12.58 -10.08
C VAL A 203 -4.23 -11.09 -10.26
N ILE A 204 -3.34 -10.18 -9.84
CA ILE A 204 -3.50 -8.73 -10.04
C ILE A 204 -3.68 -8.39 -11.52
N VAL A 205 -2.83 -8.91 -12.40
CA VAL A 205 -2.87 -8.65 -13.84
C VAL A 205 -4.14 -9.22 -14.45
N VAL A 206 -4.49 -10.48 -14.15
CA VAL A 206 -5.69 -11.14 -14.68
C VAL A 206 -6.95 -10.39 -14.25
N LEU A 207 -7.09 -10.03 -12.97
CA LEU A 207 -8.24 -9.27 -12.49
C LEU A 207 -8.33 -7.88 -13.12
N THR A 208 -7.19 -7.23 -13.36
CA THR A 208 -7.13 -5.91 -14.02
C THR A 208 -7.59 -6.01 -15.46
N GLN A 209 -7.00 -6.93 -16.23
CA GLN A 209 -7.31 -7.13 -17.65
C GLN A 209 -8.74 -7.60 -17.86
N PHE A 210 -9.21 -8.53 -17.03
CA PHE A 210 -10.59 -9.01 -17.10
C PHE A 210 -11.59 -7.88 -16.88
N ARG A 211 -11.34 -6.97 -15.91
CA ARG A 211 -12.21 -5.82 -15.67
C ARG A 211 -12.18 -4.80 -16.79
N VAL A 212 -10.98 -4.46 -17.29
CA VAL A 212 -10.79 -3.53 -18.40
C VAL A 212 -11.49 -4.03 -19.66
N ASN A 213 -11.38 -5.32 -19.97
CA ASN A 213 -12.01 -5.92 -21.15
C ASN A 213 -13.54 -5.96 -21.08
N MET A 214 -14.17 -5.78 -19.91
CA MET A 214 -15.63 -5.65 -19.81
C MET A 214 -16.14 -4.28 -20.29
N TRP A 215 -15.26 -3.31 -20.50
CA TRP A 215 -15.61 -1.95 -20.93
C TRP A 215 -15.27 -1.67 -22.39
N LEU A 216 -14.57 -2.59 -23.05
CA LEU A 216 -14.24 -2.56 -24.48
C LEU A 216 -15.33 -3.28 -25.28
#